data_AF-K0YL64-F1
#
_entry.id   AF-K0YL64-F1
#
_cell.length_a   1.000
_cell.length_b   1.000
_cell.length_c   1.000
_cell.angle_alpha   90.00
_cell.angle_beta   90.00
_cell.angle_gamma   90.00
#
_symmetry.space_group_name_H-M   'P 1'
#
loop_
_entity.id
_entity.type
_entity.pdbx_description
1 polymer ?
#
loop_
_entity_poly.entity_id
_entity_poly.type
_entity_poly.pdbx_seq_one_letter_code
_entity_poly.pdbx_strand_id
1 'polypeptide(L)'
;MSDIHHGYGLDWIDEDALYEVVKHVFENSIEKAKSSKLSAPPDPFTIAAQAVLFGQPADSMMAFEKLRGVNKTISNAVGNLHQSVLGLADGWDNLGSNGGVVDLIVHETPYSKPVHVEVKNRYNTIKASDEKDIWDKLDMLARTNASVSYLVQIVPKVPVRYDKPWRVSGRPERDNVRCCDGATAYTWAFGRETALEELYDVFPDILSDVIHSDYDKSGMMKYYSISMP
;
A
#
# COMPACT_ATOMS: atom_id res chain seq x y z
N MET A 1 30.18 4.82 14.48
CA MET A 1 29.10 5.47 13.71
C MET A 1 28.05 5.78 14.75
N SER A 2 27.65 7.04 14.91
CA SER A 2 26.55 7.37 15.83
C SER A 2 25.30 6.71 15.29
N ASP A 3 24.66 5.84 16.06
CA ASP A 3 23.31 5.38 15.75
C ASP A 3 22.42 6.62 15.75
N ILE A 4 22.05 7.09 14.56
CA ILE A 4 21.08 8.17 14.40
C ILE A 4 19.75 7.53 14.73
N HIS A 5 19.23 7.84 15.91
CA HIS A 5 17.89 7.45 16.30
C HIS A 5 16.90 8.46 15.69
N HIS A 6 15.96 7.97 14.90
CA HIS A 6 14.90 8.77 14.31
C HIS A 6 13.73 8.89 15.30
N GLY A 7 13.12 10.07 15.37
CA GLY A 7 11.98 10.34 16.24
C GLY A 7 10.92 11.14 15.50
N TYR A 8 9.80 10.51 15.18
CA TYR A 8 8.64 11.08 14.50
C TYR A 8 7.42 11.19 15.42
N GLY A 9 7.54 10.72 16.67
CA GLY A 9 6.48 10.80 17.68
C GLY A 9 5.51 9.61 17.64
N LEU A 10 5.91 8.49 17.03
CA LEU A 10 5.12 7.26 17.01
C LEU A 10 5.56 6.33 18.15
N ASP A 11 4.76 6.24 19.21
CA ASP A 11 5.06 5.43 20.40
C ASP A 11 4.72 3.93 20.26
N TRP A 12 4.17 3.54 19.12
CA TRP A 12 3.57 2.23 18.85
C TRP A 12 4.32 1.40 17.79
N ILE A 13 5.40 1.94 17.22
CA ILE A 13 6.24 1.29 16.21
C ILE A 13 7.71 1.69 16.39
N ASP A 14 8.63 0.79 16.06
CA ASP A 14 10.06 1.12 15.99
C ASP A 14 10.32 2.11 14.85
N GLU A 15 10.64 3.35 15.21
CA GLU A 15 10.81 4.46 14.28
C GLU A 15 12.07 4.34 13.40
N ASP A 16 13.11 3.64 13.87
CA ASP A 16 14.31 3.35 13.07
C ASP A 16 14.04 2.25 12.05
N ALA A 17 13.30 1.21 12.44
CA ALA A 17 12.84 0.18 11.51
C ALA A 17 11.89 0.77 10.45
N LEU A 18 10.99 1.67 10.86
CA LEU A 18 10.09 2.38 9.95
C LEU A 18 10.87 3.24 8.94
N TYR A 19 11.89 3.98 9.39
CA TYR A 19 12.76 4.75 8.50
C TYR A 19 13.46 3.86 7.46
N GLU A 20 14.07 2.74 7.88
CA GLU A 20 14.74 1.83 6.94
C GLU A 20 13.75 1.18 5.96
N VAL A 21 12.51 0.89 6.40
CA VAL A 21 11.44 0.45 5.49
C VAL A 21 11.13 1.52 4.43
N VAL A 22 10.91 2.77 4.82
CA VAL A 22 10.62 3.87 3.87
C VAL A 22 11.77 4.05 2.89
N LYS A 23 13.00 4.11 3.40
CA LYS A 23 14.23 4.24 2.60
C LYS A 23 14.35 3.13 1.56
N HIS A 24 14.24 1.88 1.99
CA HIS A 24 14.38 0.72 1.10
C HIS A 24 13.26 0.67 0.05
N VAL A 25 12.01 0.89 0.46
CA VAL A 25 10.84 0.79 -0.42
C VAL A 25 10.84 1.88 -1.50
N PHE A 26 11.33 3.09 -1.18
CA PHE A 26 11.30 4.22 -2.11
C PHE A 26 12.59 4.42 -2.93
N GLU A 27 13.68 3.70 -2.67
CA GLU A 27 14.97 3.81 -3.37
C GLU A 27 14.80 3.85 -4.90
N ASN A 28 14.14 2.84 -5.47
CA ASN A 28 13.87 2.77 -6.91
C ASN A 28 13.01 3.93 -7.44
N SER A 29 12.06 4.42 -6.64
CA SER A 29 11.20 5.54 -7.01
C SER A 29 11.99 6.84 -7.07
N ILE A 30 12.91 7.04 -6.11
CA ILE A 30 13.80 8.20 -6.03
C ILE A 30 14.73 8.24 -7.25
N GLU A 31 15.38 7.12 -7.58
CA GLU A 31 16.23 7.03 -8.77
C GLU A 31 15.46 7.33 -10.06
N LYS A 32 14.26 6.74 -10.19
CA LYS A 32 13.44 6.93 -11.38
C LYS A 32 12.98 8.37 -11.55
N ALA A 33 12.55 9.02 -10.46
CA ALA A 33 12.18 10.43 -10.45
C ALA A 33 13.35 11.32 -10.92
N LYS A 34 14.57 11.06 -10.45
CA LYS A 34 15.78 11.78 -10.89
C LYS A 34 16.10 11.57 -12.38
N SER A 35 15.91 10.35 -12.90
CA SER A 35 16.27 10.03 -14.28
C SER A 35 15.33 10.63 -15.35
N SER A 36 14.05 10.84 -15.03
CA SER A 36 13.01 11.27 -15.97
C SER A 36 12.96 10.48 -17.30
N LYS A 37 13.48 9.25 -17.31
CA LYS A 37 13.52 8.39 -18.51
C LYS A 37 12.23 7.60 -18.65
N LEU A 38 11.77 7.47 -19.90
CA LEU A 38 10.72 6.51 -20.23
C LEU A 38 11.28 5.09 -20.13
N SER A 39 10.49 4.19 -19.54
CA SER A 39 10.83 2.75 -19.49
C SER A 39 10.61 2.03 -20.82
N ALA A 40 9.83 2.62 -21.72
CA ALA A 40 9.54 2.10 -23.06
C ALA A 40 9.21 3.28 -24.00
N PRO A 41 9.35 3.12 -25.33
CA PRO A 41 8.88 4.11 -26.29
C PRO A 41 7.41 4.49 -26.05
N PRO A 42 7.04 5.77 -26.15
CA PRO A 42 5.67 6.22 -25.96
C PRO A 42 4.81 5.81 -27.16
N ASP A 43 3.51 5.56 -26.93
CA ASP A 43 2.55 5.32 -28.02
C ASP A 43 2.19 6.63 -28.73
N PRO A 44 2.58 6.84 -30.00
CA PRO A 44 2.32 8.08 -30.71
C PRO A 44 0.82 8.36 -30.91
N PHE A 45 -0.03 7.33 -31.00
CA PHE A 45 -1.47 7.53 -31.15
C PHE A 45 -2.10 8.04 -29.86
N THR A 46 -1.70 7.50 -28.72
CA THR A 46 -2.13 8.01 -27.40
C THR A 46 -1.71 9.47 -27.21
N ILE A 47 -0.47 9.82 -27.54
CA ILE A 47 0.04 11.20 -27.42
C ILE A 47 -0.75 12.16 -28.32
N ALA A 48 -0.97 11.79 -29.59
CA ALA A 48 -1.75 12.61 -30.52
C ALA A 48 -3.20 12.80 -30.06
N ALA A 49 -3.85 11.72 -29.60
CA ALA A 49 -5.21 11.77 -29.09
C ALA A 49 -5.32 12.68 -27.86
N GLN A 50 -4.40 12.57 -26.91
CA GLN A 50 -4.37 13.44 -25.72
C GLN A 50 -4.15 14.91 -26.08
N ALA A 51 -3.22 15.20 -27.02
CA ALA A 51 -2.95 16.56 -27.47
C ALA A 51 -4.21 17.23 -28.04
N VAL A 52 -4.96 16.50 -28.87
CA VAL A 52 -6.23 16.98 -29.44
C VAL A 52 -7.31 17.13 -28.37
N LEU A 53 -7.52 16.11 -27.53
CA LEU A 53 -8.57 16.09 -26.51
C LEU A 53 -8.39 17.18 -25.45
N PHE A 54 -7.15 17.48 -25.07
CA PHE A 54 -6.84 18.47 -24.04
C PHE A 54 -6.46 19.85 -24.60
N GLY A 55 -6.37 19.99 -25.93
CA GLY A 55 -5.92 21.22 -26.58
C GLY A 55 -4.51 21.62 -26.14
N GLN A 56 -3.61 20.66 -25.95
CA GLN A 56 -2.25 20.86 -25.46
C GLN A 56 -1.20 20.44 -26.50
N PRO A 57 0.01 21.03 -26.49
CA PRO A 57 1.11 20.59 -27.33
C PRO A 57 1.53 19.13 -27.04
N ALA A 58 1.97 18.41 -28.07
CA ALA A 58 2.43 17.02 -27.94
C ALA A 58 3.57 16.86 -26.91
N ASP A 59 4.48 17.84 -26.81
CA ASP A 59 5.57 17.83 -25.81
C ASP A 59 5.04 17.87 -24.37
N SER A 60 3.91 18.55 -24.12
CA SER A 60 3.25 18.55 -22.81
C SER A 60 2.68 17.18 -22.48
N MET A 61 2.13 16.47 -23.47
CA MET A 61 1.64 15.09 -23.31
C MET A 61 2.79 14.11 -23.07
N MET A 62 3.94 14.35 -23.71
CA MET A 62 5.16 13.58 -23.46
C MET A 62 5.66 13.77 -22.02
N ALA A 63 5.64 15.00 -21.50
CA ALA A 63 5.98 15.27 -20.11
C ALA A 63 5.02 14.57 -19.14
N PHE A 64 3.72 14.60 -19.44
CA PHE A 64 2.71 13.86 -18.69
C PHE A 64 2.95 12.34 -18.71
N GLU A 65 3.31 11.77 -19.86
CA GLU A 65 3.60 10.34 -19.99
C GLU A 65 4.82 9.92 -19.17
N LYS A 66 5.88 10.74 -19.14
CA LYS A 66 7.04 10.54 -18.25
C LYS A 66 6.61 10.55 -16.78
N LEU A 67 5.84 11.55 -16.36
CA LEU A 67 5.32 11.65 -15.00
C LEU A 67 4.41 10.46 -14.64
N ARG A 68 3.58 9.98 -15.58
CA ARG A 68 2.75 8.79 -15.40
C ARG A 68 3.61 7.55 -15.10
N GLY A 69 4.74 7.39 -15.79
CA GLY A 69 5.69 6.31 -15.55
C GLY A 69 6.36 6.36 -14.17
N VAL A 70 6.71 7.56 -13.70
CA VAL A 70 7.21 7.78 -12.33
C VAL A 70 6.12 7.49 -11.31
N ASN A 71 4.92 8.04 -11.50
CA ASN A 71 3.77 7.85 -10.62
C ASN A 71 3.39 6.38 -10.44
N LYS A 72 3.45 5.57 -11.51
CA LYS A 72 3.23 4.12 -11.41
C LYS A 72 4.23 3.45 -10.47
N THR A 73 5.48 3.90 -10.46
CA THR A 73 6.55 3.34 -9.62
C THR A 73 6.37 3.73 -8.17
N ILE A 74 6.04 5.01 -7.93
CA ILE A 74 5.67 5.53 -6.60
C ILE A 74 4.45 4.77 -6.06
N SER A 75 3.41 4.57 -6.88
CA SER A 75 2.20 3.85 -6.47
C SER A 75 2.48 2.40 -6.08
N ASN A 76 3.42 1.73 -6.76
CA ASN A 76 3.85 0.38 -6.39
C ASN A 76 4.65 0.40 -5.07
N ALA A 77 5.55 1.37 -4.89
CA ALA A 77 6.29 1.57 -3.66
C ALA A 77 5.34 1.82 -2.47
N VAL A 78 4.30 2.64 -2.62
CA VAL A 78 3.27 2.84 -1.57
C VAL A 78 2.56 1.52 -1.22
N GLY A 79 2.27 0.66 -2.20
CA GLY A 79 1.72 -0.68 -1.91
C GLY A 79 2.65 -1.53 -1.05
N ASN A 80 3.93 -1.57 -1.42
CA ASN A 80 4.96 -2.30 -0.67
C ASN A 80 5.22 -1.67 0.70
N LEU A 81 5.09 -0.35 0.84
CA LEU A 81 5.22 0.36 2.12
C LEU A 81 4.21 -0.20 3.12
N HIS A 82 2.93 -0.28 2.76
CA HIS A 82 1.91 -0.78 3.68
C HIS A 82 2.14 -2.23 4.09
N GLN A 83 2.52 -3.10 3.16
CA GLN A 83 2.91 -4.48 3.47
C GLN A 83 4.08 -4.52 4.45
N SER A 84 5.14 -3.76 4.18
CA SER A 84 6.34 -3.75 5.01
C SER A 84 6.12 -3.14 6.38
N VAL A 85 5.35 -2.06 6.48
CA VAL A 85 5.03 -1.42 7.76
C VAL A 85 4.15 -2.33 8.60
N LEU A 86 3.09 -2.93 8.05
CA LEU A 86 2.28 -3.90 8.80
C LEU A 86 3.12 -5.09 9.28
N GLY A 87 4.13 -5.51 8.52
CA GLY A 87 5.09 -6.55 8.92
C GLY A 87 6.08 -6.14 10.01
N LEU A 88 6.08 -4.90 10.49
CA LEU A 88 6.81 -4.48 11.69
C LEU A 88 6.03 -4.73 12.98
N ALA A 89 4.73 -5.06 12.88
CA ALA A 89 3.91 -5.35 14.04
C ALA A 89 4.23 -6.73 14.64
N ASP A 90 4.09 -6.85 15.96
CA ASP A 90 4.29 -8.10 16.67
C ASP A 90 3.34 -9.20 16.16
N GLY A 91 3.91 -10.33 15.74
CA GLY A 91 3.15 -11.46 15.20
C GLY A 91 2.70 -11.30 13.75
N TRP A 92 3.19 -10.29 13.02
CA TRP A 92 2.93 -10.08 11.59
C TRP A 92 4.17 -10.38 10.75
N ASP A 93 4.17 -11.52 10.07
CA ASP A 93 5.27 -11.96 9.22
C ASP A 93 5.08 -11.48 7.77
N ASN A 94 5.98 -10.62 7.30
CA ASN A 94 6.04 -10.21 5.89
C ASN A 94 6.73 -11.27 5.03
N LEU A 95 6.01 -11.83 4.05
CA LEU A 95 6.52 -12.87 3.17
C LEU A 95 7.29 -12.34 1.95
N GLY A 96 7.39 -11.01 1.83
CA GLY A 96 8.07 -10.33 0.74
C GLY A 96 7.40 -10.50 -0.62
N SER A 97 8.04 -9.94 -1.64
CA SER A 97 7.46 -9.83 -2.99
C SER A 97 7.75 -11.03 -3.91
N ASN A 98 8.60 -11.97 -3.49
CA ASN A 98 9.23 -12.98 -4.36
C ASN A 98 8.86 -14.44 -4.06
N GLY A 99 7.83 -14.73 -3.25
CA GLY A 99 7.48 -16.13 -2.99
C GLY A 99 6.40 -16.44 -1.96
N GLY A 100 5.75 -15.43 -1.36
CA GLY A 100 4.66 -15.67 -0.43
C GLY A 100 3.39 -16.17 -1.12
N VAL A 101 2.69 -17.13 -0.48
CA VAL A 101 1.31 -17.50 -0.86
C VAL A 101 0.33 -16.43 -0.39
N VAL A 102 0.75 -15.32 0.20
CA VAL A 102 0.01 -14.08 0.55
C VAL A 102 1.07 -13.03 0.90
N ASP A 103 0.66 -11.78 1.13
CA ASP A 103 1.59 -10.70 1.47
C ASP A 103 2.08 -10.81 2.93
N LEU A 104 1.17 -11.17 3.85
CA LEU A 104 1.41 -11.24 5.29
C LEU A 104 0.78 -12.51 5.90
N ILE A 105 1.40 -13.04 6.95
CA ILE A 105 0.80 -14.03 7.85
C ILE A 105 0.75 -13.44 9.25
N VAL A 106 -0.39 -13.58 9.93
CA VAL A 106 -0.60 -13.08 11.29
C VAL A 106 -0.79 -14.23 12.27
N HIS A 107 -0.05 -14.15 13.37
CA HIS A 107 -0.12 -15.04 14.52
C HIS A 107 -0.45 -14.21 15.77
N GLU A 108 -1.73 -14.17 16.18
CA GLU A 108 -2.16 -13.49 17.42
C GLU A 108 -1.43 -14.02 18.66
N THR A 109 -1.10 -15.32 18.64
CA THR A 109 -0.21 -15.96 19.63
C THR A 109 0.68 -16.98 18.93
N PRO A 110 1.79 -17.42 19.56
CA PRO A 110 2.64 -18.48 19.00
C PRO A 110 1.92 -19.81 18.70
N TYR A 111 0.71 -20.01 19.26
CA TYR A 111 -0.09 -21.22 19.07
C TYR A 111 -1.38 -20.97 18.28
N SER A 112 -1.69 -19.73 17.90
CA SER A 112 -2.87 -19.42 17.10
C SER A 112 -2.71 -19.91 15.68
N LYS A 113 -3.81 -20.33 15.07
CA LYS A 113 -3.83 -20.66 13.64
C LYS A 113 -3.47 -19.41 12.83
N PRO A 114 -2.66 -19.55 11.77
CA PRO A 114 -2.25 -18.43 10.95
C PRO A 114 -3.44 -17.79 10.24
N VAL A 115 -3.53 -16.46 10.31
CA VAL A 115 -4.42 -15.65 9.48
C VAL A 115 -3.62 -15.19 8.26
N HIS A 116 -4.13 -15.48 7.07
CA HIS A 116 -3.44 -15.14 5.82
C HIS A 116 -3.98 -13.83 5.28
N VAL A 117 -3.10 -12.88 4.97
CA VAL A 117 -3.50 -11.51 4.63
C VAL A 117 -2.88 -11.09 3.31
N GLU A 118 -3.74 -10.77 2.35
CA GLU A 118 -3.37 -10.07 1.12
C GLU A 118 -3.62 -8.57 1.30
N VAL A 119 -2.66 -7.73 0.94
CA VAL A 119 -2.76 -6.27 1.04
C VAL A 119 -2.90 -5.66 -0.35
N LYS A 120 -3.81 -4.72 -0.48
CA LYS A 120 -3.96 -3.87 -1.67
C LYS A 120 -4.04 -2.42 -1.26
N ASN A 121 -3.26 -1.58 -1.94
CA ASN A 121 -3.23 -0.15 -1.67
C ASN A 121 -4.61 0.51 -1.83
N ARG A 122 -5.43 0.07 -2.80
CA ARG A 122 -6.79 0.60 -2.99
C ARG A 122 -7.77 -0.50 -3.36
N TYR A 123 -9.03 -0.31 -2.99
CA TYR A 123 -10.12 -1.25 -3.27
C TYR A 123 -10.27 -1.68 -4.74
N ASN A 124 -9.91 -0.81 -5.70
CA ASN A 124 -10.08 -1.02 -7.13
C ASN A 124 -8.78 -1.42 -7.86
N THR A 125 -7.72 -1.75 -7.14
CA THR A 125 -6.44 -2.15 -7.74
C THR A 125 -6.49 -3.57 -8.32
N ILE A 126 -7.50 -4.36 -7.96
CA ILE A 126 -7.66 -5.75 -8.42
C ILE A 126 -8.48 -5.77 -9.71
N LYS A 127 -7.93 -6.37 -10.78
CA LYS A 127 -8.73 -6.67 -11.98
C LYS A 127 -9.73 -7.77 -11.66
N ALA A 128 -10.90 -7.77 -12.30
CA ALA A 128 -11.94 -8.76 -12.03
C ALA A 128 -11.50 -10.22 -12.21
N SER A 129 -10.52 -10.51 -13.08
CA SER A 129 -9.90 -11.84 -13.20
C SER A 129 -9.11 -12.18 -11.93
N ASP A 130 -8.23 -11.27 -11.53
CA ASP A 130 -7.29 -11.43 -10.43
C ASP A 130 -8.04 -11.49 -9.09
N GLU A 131 -9.23 -10.87 -9.01
CA GLU A 131 -10.11 -10.88 -7.84
C GLU A 131 -10.58 -12.30 -7.49
N LYS A 132 -10.92 -13.09 -8.51
CA LYS A 132 -11.34 -14.49 -8.32
C LYS A 132 -10.17 -15.36 -7.88
N ASP A 133 -9.00 -15.14 -8.46
CA ASP A 133 -7.80 -15.91 -8.13
C ASP A 133 -7.34 -15.63 -6.69
N ILE A 134 -7.36 -14.36 -6.26
CA ILE A 134 -7.07 -13.99 -4.86
C ILE A 134 -8.12 -14.61 -3.93
N TRP A 135 -9.41 -14.58 -4.30
CA TRP A 135 -10.46 -15.18 -3.48
C TRP A 135 -10.26 -16.69 -3.31
N ASP A 136 -10.01 -17.42 -4.41
CA ASP A 136 -9.79 -18.87 -4.38
C ASP A 136 -8.58 -19.25 -3.53
N LYS A 137 -7.51 -18.46 -3.65
CA LYS A 137 -6.28 -18.55 -2.86
C LYS A 137 -6.57 -18.35 -1.36
N LEU A 138 -7.24 -17.26 -0.99
CA LEU A 138 -7.58 -16.97 0.42
C LEU A 138 -8.54 -18.03 1.00
N ASP A 139 -9.51 -18.50 0.23
CA ASP A 139 -10.43 -19.58 0.62
C ASP A 139 -9.72 -20.92 0.82
N MET A 140 -8.76 -21.26 -0.04
CA MET A 140 -7.92 -22.45 0.13
C MET A 140 -7.14 -22.37 1.44
N LEU A 141 -6.49 -21.23 1.71
CA LEU A 141 -5.67 -21.04 2.92
C LEU A 141 -6.52 -21.07 4.19
N ALA A 142 -7.67 -20.41 4.19
CA ALA A 142 -8.58 -20.38 5.33
C ALA A 142 -9.09 -21.79 5.68
N ARG A 143 -9.48 -22.58 4.67
CA ARG A 143 -9.93 -23.96 4.88
C ARG A 143 -8.80 -24.88 5.36
N THR A 144 -7.64 -24.81 4.72
CA THR A 144 -6.50 -25.70 5.00
C THR A 144 -5.99 -25.52 6.43
N ASN A 145 -6.03 -24.28 6.93
CA ASN A 145 -5.57 -23.94 8.28
C ASN A 145 -6.72 -23.89 9.30
N ALA A 146 -7.96 -24.15 8.87
CA ALA A 146 -9.18 -23.96 9.65
C ALA A 146 -9.20 -22.59 10.38
N SER A 147 -8.84 -21.55 9.65
CA SER A 147 -8.67 -20.16 10.10
C SER A 147 -9.46 -19.19 9.19
N VAL A 148 -9.17 -17.89 9.33
CA VAL A 148 -9.70 -16.82 8.49
C VAL A 148 -8.58 -16.31 7.58
N SER A 149 -8.95 -15.86 6.39
CA SER A 149 -8.07 -15.12 5.49
C SER A 149 -8.67 -13.75 5.17
N TYR A 150 -7.82 -12.74 5.01
CA TYR A 150 -8.22 -11.36 4.78
C TYR A 150 -7.65 -10.79 3.48
N LEU A 151 -8.48 -9.98 2.83
CA LEU A 151 -8.04 -8.94 1.91
C LEU A 151 -8.10 -7.59 2.63
N VAL A 152 -6.95 -6.95 2.85
CA VAL A 152 -6.86 -5.59 3.35
C VAL A 152 -6.85 -4.61 2.17
N GLN A 153 -7.75 -3.63 2.18
CA GLN A 153 -7.79 -2.55 1.20
C GLN A 153 -7.47 -1.23 1.89
N ILE A 154 -6.22 -0.77 1.78
CA ILE A 154 -5.72 0.37 2.55
C ILE A 154 -6.60 1.60 2.32
N VAL A 155 -6.73 2.03 1.06
CA VAL A 155 -7.68 3.07 0.66
C VAL A 155 -9.02 2.42 0.30
N PRO A 156 -10.07 2.61 1.13
CA PRO A 156 -11.37 1.99 0.91
C PRO A 156 -12.13 2.64 -0.26
N LYS A 157 -13.23 2.02 -0.66
CA LYS A 157 -14.14 2.58 -1.70
C LYS A 157 -14.84 3.85 -1.24
N VAL A 158 -15.20 3.87 0.04
CA VAL A 158 -15.84 4.99 0.75
C VAL A 158 -15.09 5.17 2.06
N PRO A 159 -14.93 6.40 2.58
CA PRO A 159 -14.20 6.68 3.81
C PRO A 159 -15.02 6.25 5.04
N VAL A 160 -15.24 4.95 5.18
CA VAL A 160 -15.99 4.32 6.27
C VAL A 160 -15.26 3.04 6.62
N ARG A 161 -15.01 2.82 7.92
CA ARG A 161 -14.40 1.59 8.41
C ARG A 161 -15.30 0.38 8.12
N TYR A 162 -14.70 -0.74 7.78
CA TYR A 162 -15.41 -2.00 7.63
C TYR A 162 -14.52 -3.21 7.89
N ASP A 163 -15.17 -4.27 8.33
CA ASP A 163 -14.67 -5.64 8.32
C ASP A 163 -15.87 -6.55 8.06
N LYS A 164 -15.83 -7.31 6.96
CA LYS A 164 -16.97 -8.11 6.48
C LYS A 164 -16.53 -9.27 5.59
N PRO A 165 -17.40 -10.28 5.37
CA PRO A 165 -17.17 -11.28 4.33
C PRO A 165 -16.89 -10.64 2.96
N TRP A 166 -15.86 -11.13 2.27
CA TRP A 166 -15.48 -10.61 0.97
C TRP A 166 -16.32 -11.26 -0.14
N ARG A 167 -17.14 -10.44 -0.80
CA ARG A 167 -18.05 -10.86 -1.87
C ARG A 167 -17.41 -10.66 -3.24
N VAL A 168 -17.14 -11.77 -3.93
CA VAL A 168 -16.58 -11.78 -5.28
C VAL A 168 -17.56 -12.45 -6.25
N SER A 169 -17.79 -11.83 -7.41
CA SER A 169 -18.74 -12.33 -8.41
C SER A 169 -18.36 -13.74 -8.89
N GLY A 170 -19.31 -14.67 -8.81
CA GLY A 170 -19.09 -16.08 -9.18
C GLY A 170 -18.34 -16.91 -8.14
N ARG A 171 -18.27 -16.44 -6.88
CA ARG A 171 -17.78 -17.20 -5.72
C ARG A 171 -18.82 -17.21 -4.60
N PRO A 172 -18.92 -18.31 -3.82
CA PRO A 172 -19.84 -18.36 -2.68
C PRO A 172 -19.39 -17.37 -1.59
N GLU A 173 -20.34 -16.76 -0.90
CA GLU A 173 -20.01 -15.97 0.30
C GLU A 173 -19.55 -16.92 1.42
N ARG A 174 -18.48 -16.53 2.12
CA ARG A 174 -17.89 -17.31 3.21
C ARG A 174 -17.48 -16.40 4.35
N ASP A 175 -17.82 -16.79 5.58
CA ASP A 175 -17.51 -15.99 6.77
C ASP A 175 -16.01 -15.93 7.08
N ASN A 176 -15.25 -16.93 6.62
CA ASN A 176 -13.81 -17.06 6.84
C ASN A 176 -12.93 -16.51 5.70
N VAL A 177 -13.52 -15.88 4.69
CA VAL A 177 -12.81 -15.10 3.66
C VAL A 177 -13.33 -13.67 3.73
N ARG A 178 -12.56 -12.78 4.33
CA ARG A 178 -13.01 -11.45 4.74
C ARG A 178 -12.25 -10.34 4.03
N CYS A 179 -12.80 -9.14 4.05
CA CYS A 179 -12.08 -7.93 3.69
C CYS A 179 -12.32 -6.81 4.70
N CYS A 180 -11.28 -6.00 4.91
CA CYS A 180 -11.34 -4.83 5.78
C CYS A 180 -10.58 -3.63 5.17
N ASP A 181 -10.84 -2.44 5.68
CA ASP A 181 -10.12 -1.22 5.31
C ASP A 181 -8.75 -1.09 6.01
N GLY A 182 -7.93 -0.16 5.52
CA GLY A 182 -6.61 0.11 6.09
C GLY A 182 -6.62 0.55 7.56
N ALA A 183 -7.54 1.42 7.98
CA ALA A 183 -7.56 1.91 9.35
C ALA A 183 -7.88 0.76 10.33
N THR A 184 -8.80 -0.13 9.95
CA THR A 184 -9.08 -1.36 10.70
C THR A 184 -7.85 -2.28 10.77
N ALA A 185 -7.15 -2.51 9.66
CA ALA A 185 -5.96 -3.36 9.64
C ALA A 185 -4.80 -2.81 10.48
N TYR A 186 -4.54 -1.50 10.40
CA TYR A 186 -3.51 -0.84 11.22
C TYR A 186 -3.87 -0.82 12.70
N THR A 187 -5.16 -0.61 13.04
CA THR A 187 -5.63 -0.72 14.42
C THR A 187 -5.39 -2.13 14.97
N TRP A 188 -5.67 -3.16 14.16
CA TRP A 188 -5.42 -4.54 14.54
C TRP A 188 -3.92 -4.83 14.71
N ALA A 189 -3.07 -4.37 13.79
CA ALA A 189 -1.64 -4.62 13.83
C ALA A 189 -0.95 -3.96 15.03
N PHE A 190 -1.28 -2.70 15.33
CA PHE A 190 -0.54 -1.90 16.31
C PHE A 190 -1.31 -1.59 17.60
N GLY A 191 -2.55 -2.06 17.72
CA GLY A 191 -3.40 -1.78 18.88
C GLY A 191 -3.77 -0.30 19.04
N ARG A 192 -3.64 0.50 17.97
CA ARG A 192 -3.86 1.96 18.01
C ARG A 192 -4.80 2.41 16.90
N GLU A 193 -5.94 2.97 17.33
CA GLU A 193 -7.05 3.41 16.46
C GLU A 193 -6.61 4.43 15.40
N THR A 194 -5.64 5.29 15.73
CA THR A 194 -5.13 6.36 14.86
C THR A 194 -3.85 6.00 14.13
N ALA A 195 -3.35 4.76 14.21
CA ALA A 195 -2.04 4.37 13.68
C ALA A 195 -1.82 4.74 12.19
N LEU A 196 -2.82 4.50 11.33
CA LEU A 196 -2.71 4.84 9.90
C LEU A 196 -2.76 6.35 9.64
N GLU A 197 -3.52 7.10 10.44
CA GLU A 197 -3.59 8.56 10.35
C GLU A 197 -2.28 9.19 10.80
N GLU A 198 -1.74 8.76 11.94
CA GLU A 198 -0.46 9.22 12.48
C GLU A 198 0.69 8.86 11.53
N LEU A 199 0.70 7.65 10.97
CA LEU A 199 1.66 7.28 9.94
C LEU A 199 1.56 8.18 8.71
N TYR A 200 0.35 8.45 8.21
CA TYR A 200 0.17 9.33 7.06
C TYR A 200 0.65 10.75 7.39
N ASP A 201 0.37 11.24 8.59
CA ASP A 201 0.83 12.54 9.03
C ASP A 201 2.36 12.55 9.00
N VAL A 202 3.08 11.64 9.65
CA VAL A 202 4.56 11.73 9.70
C VAL A 202 5.29 11.25 8.44
N PHE A 203 4.61 10.54 7.53
CA PHE A 203 5.24 9.97 6.33
C PHE A 203 6.02 10.97 5.46
N PRO A 204 5.54 12.20 5.19
CA PRO A 204 6.32 13.21 4.49
C PRO A 204 7.62 13.59 5.20
N ASP A 205 7.63 13.64 6.54
CA ASP A 205 8.82 13.94 7.36
C ASP A 205 9.87 12.82 7.17
N ILE A 206 9.43 11.56 7.29
CA ILE A 206 10.30 10.39 7.08
C ILE A 206 10.89 10.38 5.66
N LEU A 207 10.04 10.59 4.64
CA LEU A 207 10.49 10.56 3.25
C LEU A 207 11.44 11.72 2.94
N SER A 208 11.20 12.90 3.52
CA SER A 208 12.09 14.06 3.46
C SER A 208 13.48 13.75 4.01
N ASP A 209 13.54 13.09 5.17
CA ASP A 209 14.80 12.68 5.78
C ASP A 209 15.56 11.70 4.89
N VAL A 210 14.86 10.75 4.25
CA VAL A 210 15.45 9.80 3.31
C VAL A 210 16.08 10.49 2.09
N ILE A 211 15.44 11.53 1.55
CA ILE A 211 15.90 12.19 0.32
C ILE A 211 16.69 13.49 0.58
N HIS A 212 16.83 13.89 1.83
CA HIS A 212 17.48 15.12 2.29
C HIS A 212 16.95 16.36 1.55
N SER A 213 15.63 16.58 1.57
CA SER A 213 15.01 17.72 0.86
C SER A 213 13.95 18.44 1.67
N ASP A 214 13.94 19.76 1.61
CA ASP A 214 12.86 20.57 2.18
C ASP A 214 11.52 20.36 1.43
N TYR A 215 10.42 20.45 2.17
CA TYR A 215 9.07 20.36 1.63
C TYR A 215 8.10 21.19 2.49
N ASP A 216 6.92 21.45 1.93
CA ASP A 216 5.80 22.03 2.66
C ASP A 216 4.71 20.98 2.84
N LYS A 217 4.47 20.59 4.09
CA LYS A 217 3.43 19.61 4.48
C LYS A 217 2.01 20.19 4.42
N SER A 218 1.88 21.51 4.27
CA SER A 218 0.60 22.21 4.36
C SER A 218 -0.44 21.64 3.39
N GLY A 219 -1.58 21.24 3.93
CA GLY A 219 -2.71 20.75 3.15
C GLY A 219 -2.63 19.28 2.71
N MET A 220 -1.55 18.54 3.00
CA MET A 220 -1.48 17.10 2.68
C MET A 220 -2.58 16.30 3.38
N MET A 221 -2.81 16.56 4.68
CA MET A 221 -3.86 15.91 5.48
C MET A 221 -5.27 16.01 4.89
N LYS A 222 -5.56 17.07 4.09
CA LYS A 222 -6.84 17.19 3.40
C LYS A 222 -7.14 15.97 2.52
N TYR A 223 -6.14 15.40 1.87
CA TYR A 223 -6.31 14.25 0.98
C TYR A 223 -6.56 12.94 1.75
N TYR A 224 -5.97 12.81 2.93
CA TYR A 224 -6.27 11.72 3.86
C TYR A 224 -7.75 11.76 4.25
N SER A 225 -8.23 12.91 4.75
CA SER A 225 -9.62 13.08 5.21
C SER A 225 -10.69 12.88 4.12
N ILE A 226 -10.32 13.01 2.84
CA ILE A 226 -11.24 12.73 1.72
C ILE A 226 -11.37 11.23 1.46
N SER A 227 -10.31 10.46 1.73
CA SER A 227 -10.16 9.09 1.23
C SER A 227 -10.23 8.03 2.33
N MET A 228 -9.92 8.41 3.56
CA MET A 228 -9.74 7.50 4.69
C MET A 228 -10.85 7.71 5.73
N PRO A 229 -11.26 6.65 6.46
CA PRO A 229 -12.26 6.74 7.52
C PRO A 229 -11.82 7.55 8.74
#